data_AF-A0A8I1ZLW1-F1
#
_entry.id   AF-A0A8I1ZLW1-F1
#
_cell.length_a   1.000
_cell.length_b   1.000
_cell.length_c   1.000
_cell.angle_alpha   90.00
_cell.angle_beta   90.00
_cell.angle_gamma   90.00
#
_symmetry.space_group_name_H-M   'P 1'
#
loop_
_entity.id
_entity.type
_entity.pdbx_description
1 polymer ?
#
loop_
_entity_poly.entity_id
_entity_poly.type
_entity_poly.pdbx_seq_one_letter_code
_entity_poly.pdbx_strand_id
1 'polypeptide(L)' 'MIKGYRDLLVWQTAHELAKEVITHSGHFPLTDEASIIKKQIIRSAISVPANIAIDLTYSL' A
#
# COMPACT_ATOMS: atom_id res chain seq x y z
N MET A 1 -0.68 24.73 3.14
CA MET A 1 0.58 24.34 3.81
C MET A 1 0.50 22.85 4.06
N ILE A 2 1.45 22.08 3.53
CA ILE A 2 1.55 20.64 3.78
C ILE A 2 2.06 20.45 5.21
N LYS A 3 1.30 19.75 6.04
CA LYS A 3 1.60 19.48 7.46
C LYS A 3 2.20 18.08 7.68
N GLY A 4 2.10 17.20 6.69
CA GLY A 4 2.70 15.88 6.71
C GLY A 4 2.30 15.04 5.51
N TYR A 5 2.68 13.76 5.54
CA TYR A 5 2.54 12.86 4.38
C TYR A 5 1.08 12.64 3.96
N ARG A 6 0.14 12.79 4.91
CA ARG A 6 -1.30 12.62 4.65
C ARG A 6 -1.86 13.69 3.71
N ASP A 7 -1.20 14.84 3.61
CA ASP A 7 -1.61 15.92 2.71
C ASP A 7 -1.07 15.72 1.28
N LEU A 8 -0.15 14.76 1.07
CA LEU A 8 0.40 14.47 -0.25
C LEU A 8 -0.61 13.67 -1.07
N LEU A 9 -1.00 14.20 -2.24
CA LEU A 9 -1.89 13.49 -3.17
C LEU A 9 -1.34 12.11 -3.53
N VAL A 10 -0.03 12.00 -3.79
CA VAL A 10 0.61 10.72 -4.12
C VAL A 10 0.50 9.70 -2.97
N TRP A 11 0.56 10.14 -1.71
CA TRP A 11 0.35 9.26 -0.57
C TRP A 11 -1.11 8.81 -0.49
N GLN A 12 -2.06 9.73 -0.69
CA GLN A 12 -3.50 9.42 -0.66
C GLN A 12 -3.87 8.38 -1.73
N THR A 13 -3.38 8.57 -2.96
CA THR A 13 -3.61 7.62 -4.07
C THR A 13 -2.96 6.27 -3.79
N ALA A 14 -1.72 6.24 -3.28
CA ALA A 14 -1.05 5.00 -2.93
C ALA A 14 -1.75 4.26 -1.76
N HIS A 15 -2.27 5.01 -0.79
CA HIS A 15 -3.01 4.46 0.34
C HIS A 15 -4.34 3.84 -0.10
N GLU A 16 -5.08 4.51 -0.99
CA GLU A 16 -6.33 3.96 -1.54
C GLU A 16 -6.07 2.71 -2.38
N LEU A 17 -5.03 2.74 -3.23
CA LEU A 17 -4.61 1.55 -3.99
C LEU A 17 -4.29 0.36 -3.06
N ALA A 18 -3.60 0.59 -1.95
CA ALA A 18 -3.31 -0.47 -0.98
C ALA A 18 -4.59 -1.05 -0.37
N LYS A 19 -5.60 -0.22 -0.07
CA LYS A 19 -6.91 -0.67 0.43
C LYS A 19 -7.67 -1.49 -0.61
N GLU A 20 -7.67 -1.04 -1.87
CA GLU A 20 -8.28 -1.77 -2.98
C GLU A 20 -7.62 -3.13 -3.19
N VAL A 21 -6.28 -3.18 -3.19
CA VAL A 21 -5.53 -4.43 -3.31
C VAL A 21 -5.88 -5.40 -2.18
N ILE A 22 -5.91 -4.95 -0.93
CA ILE A 22 -6.30 -5.81 0.22
C ILE A 22 -7.73 -6.31 0.03
N THR A 23 -8.66 -5.44 -0.36
CA THR A 23 -10.07 -5.78 -0.59
C THR A 23 -10.22 -6.83 -1.70
N HIS A 24 -9.61 -6.59 -2.86
CA HIS A 24 -9.71 -7.51 -4.00
C HIS A 24 -8.92 -8.80 -3.81
N SER A 25 -7.89 -8.82 -2.96
CA SER A 25 -7.14 -10.04 -2.61
C SER A 25 -8.00 -11.13 -1.95
N GLY A 26 -9.20 -10.80 -1.47
CA GLY A 26 -10.18 -11.76 -0.99
C GLY A 26 -10.66 -12.75 -2.06
N HIS A 27 -10.56 -12.39 -3.35
CA HIS A 27 -11.04 -13.20 -4.47
C HIS A 27 -9.99 -14.17 -5.03
N PHE A 28 -8.80 -14.25 -4.42
CA PHE A 28 -7.78 -15.20 -4.85
C PHE A 28 -8.24 -16.64 -4.60
N PRO A 29 -7.86 -17.59 -5.48
CA PRO A 29 -8.13 -19.01 -5.26
C PRO A 29 -7.57 -19.51 -3.93
N LEU A 30 -8.20 -20.55 -3.37
CA LEU A 30 -7.75 -21.23 -2.15
C LEU A 30 -6.69 -22.29 -2.48
N THR A 31 -5.60 -21.89 -3.13
CA THR A 31 -4.42 -22.73 -3.39
C THR A 31 -3.18 -22.14 -2.73
N ASP A 32 -2.16 -22.96 -2.53
CA ASP A 32 -0.90 -22.52 -1.91
C ASP A 32 -0.18 -21.48 -2.78
N GLU A 33 -0.17 -21.66 -4.10
CA GLU A 33 0.44 -20.72 -5.05
C GLU A 33 -0.27 -19.38 -5.02
N ALA A 34 -1.61 -19.39 -5.04
CA ALA A 34 -2.42 -18.18 -4.94
C ALA A 34 -2.20 -17.46 -3.61
N SER A 35 -2.05 -18.20 -2.50
CA SER A 35 -1.75 -17.66 -1.17
C SER A 35 -0.38 -16.96 -1.13
N ILE A 36 0.65 -17.54 -1.75
CA ILE A 36 1.98 -16.94 -1.87
C ILE A 36 1.92 -15.64 -2.66
N ILE A 37 1.28 -15.66 -3.84
CA ILE A 37 1.14 -14.48 -4.71
C ILE A 37 0.34 -13.38 -4.01
N LYS A 38 -0.79 -13.74 -3.38
CA LYS A 38 -1.61 -12.82 -2.58
C LYS A 38 -0.78 -12.08 -1.54
N LYS A 39 0.03 -12.81 -0.75
CA LYS A 39 0.90 -12.22 0.27
C LYS A 39 1.91 -11.25 -0.33
N GLN A 40 2.53 -11.58 -1.46
CA GLN A 40 3.50 -10.70 -2.12
C GLN A 40 2.85 -9.43 -2.69
N ILE A 41 1.66 -9.53 -3.28
CA ILE A 41 0.94 -8.38 -3.83
C ILE A 41 0.50 -7.44 -2.70
N ILE A 42 -0.11 -7.98 -1.62
CA ILE A 42 -0.51 -7.16 -0.45
C ILE A 42 0.71 -6.44 0.14
N ARG A 43 1.81 -7.16 0.37
CA ARG A 43 3.04 -6.58 0.92
C ARG A 43 3.59 -5.47 0.03
N SER A 44 3.59 -5.68 -1.29
CA SER A 44 4.09 -4.70 -2.26
C SER A 44 3.19 -3.46 -2.32
N ALA A 45 1.87 -3.62 -2.25
CA ALA A 45 0.96 -2.49 -2.27
C ALA A 45 1.06 -1.64 -1.00
N ILE A 46 1.18 -2.27 0.18
CA ILE A 46 1.33 -1.56 1.46
C ILE A 46 2.67 -0.83 1.56
N SER A 47 3.74 -1.34 0.94
CA SER A 47 5.07 -0.72 1.04
C SER A 47 5.15 0.64 0.34
N VAL A 48 4.34 0.89 -0.69
CA VAL A 48 4.34 2.17 -1.42
C VAL A 48 3.96 3.36 -0.53
N PRO A 49 2.75 3.42 0.08
CA PRO A 49 2.39 4.51 0.98
C PRO A 49 3.25 4.55 2.25
N ALA A 50 3.78 3.40 2.70
CA ALA A 50 4.69 3.35 3.84
C ALA A 50 6.02 4.05 3.53
N ASN A 51 6.64 3.76 2.38
CA ASN A 51 7.89 4.40 1.97
C ASN A 51 7.70 5.91 1.74
N ILE A 52 6.57 6.34 1.17
CA ILE A 52 6.26 7.78 1.03
C ILE A 52 6.16 8.47 2.40
N ALA A 53 5.50 7.82 3.37
CA ALA A 53 5.39 8.37 4.72
C ALA A 53 6.74 8.44 5.44
N ILE A 54 7.56 7.38 5.30
CA ILE A 54 8.90 7.30 5.87
C ILE A 54 9.82 8.37 5.29
N ASP A 55 9.88 8.48 3.96
CA ASP A 55 10.77 9.41 3.26
C ASP A 55 10.48 10.87 3.63
N LEU A 56 9.19 11.25 3.71
CA LEU A 56 8.81 12.58 4.15
C LEU A 56 9.15 12.82 5.64
N THR A 57 9.09 11.78 6.48
CA THR A 57 9.44 11.90 7.91
C THR A 57 10.93 12.15 8.10
N TYR A 58 11.79 11.64 7.21
CA TYR A 58 13.24 11.87 7.26
C TYR A 58 13.71 13.10 6.48
N SER A 59 12.85 13.68 5.63
CA SER A 59 13.15 14.86 4.82
C SER A 59 12.77 16.19 5.48
N LEU A 60 12.10 16.14 6.64
CA LEU A 60 11.68 17.29 7.46
C LEU A 60 12.43 17.28 8.79
#